data_AF-A0AA41YRA3-F1
#
_entry.id   AF-A0AA41YRA3-F1
#
_cell.length_a   1.000
_cell.length_b   1.000
_cell.length_c   1.000
_cell.angle_alpha   90.00
_cell.angle_beta   90.00
_cell.angle_gamma   90.00
#
_symmetry.space_group_name_H-M   'P 1'
#
loop_
_entity.id
_entity.type
_entity.pdbx_description
1 polymer ?
#
loop_
_entity_poly.entity_id
_entity_poly.type
_entity_poly.pdbx_seq_one_letter_code
_entity_poly.pdbx_strand_id
1 'polypeptide(L)'
;MTDRIPTIGDNGGPPLDADLPDENEAWRLFCWKKAHRRAWKTPPREIALRRLALAEELGMTYREYTLELKERGRHPTARTTAGRP
;
A
#
# COMPACT_ATOMS: atom_id res chain seq x y z
N MET A 1 13.23 16.03 15.65
CA MET A 1 12.25 14.92 15.65
C MET A 1 13.06 13.65 15.80
N THR A 2 12.73 12.78 16.76
CA THR A 2 13.60 11.70 17.24
C THR A 2 13.89 10.67 16.15
N ASP A 3 15.18 10.42 15.87
CA ASP A 3 15.62 9.27 15.07
C ASP A 3 15.11 7.98 15.73
N ARG A 4 14.05 7.41 15.16
CA ARG A 4 13.54 6.12 15.61
C ARG A 4 14.46 5.05 15.06
N ILE A 5 15.24 4.42 15.92
CA ILE A 5 16.00 3.22 15.59
C ILE A 5 15.00 2.15 15.09
N PRO A 6 15.13 1.64 13.86
CA PRO A 6 14.26 0.59 13.35
C PRO A 6 14.35 -0.64 14.25
N THR A 7 13.19 -1.13 14.65
CA THR A 7 13.03 -2.32 15.51
C THR A 7 12.84 -3.58 14.67
N ILE A 8 12.95 -4.75 15.30
CA ILE A 8 12.66 -6.03 14.63
C ILE A 8 11.24 -5.99 14.06
N GLY A 9 11.12 -6.14 12.74
CA GLY A 9 9.86 -6.09 12.01
C GLY A 9 9.64 -4.82 11.18
N ASP A 10 10.43 -3.77 11.42
CA ASP A 10 10.42 -2.58 10.57
C ASP A 10 11.09 -2.89 9.21
N ASN A 11 10.54 -2.33 8.13
CA ASN A 11 11.12 -2.48 6.80
C ASN A 11 12.40 -1.64 6.62
N GLY A 12 12.75 -0.82 7.63
CA GLY A 12 13.88 0.09 7.58
C GLY A 12 13.84 0.95 6.33
N GLY A 13 12.70 1.60 6.04
CA GLY A 13 12.56 2.48 4.87
C GLY A 13 13.73 3.48 4.74
N PRO A 14 13.93 4.07 3.54
CA PRO A 14 14.98 5.06 3.35
C PRO A 14 14.85 6.18 4.39
N PRO A 15 15.98 6.79 4.82
CA PRO A 15 15.96 7.93 5.74
C PRO A 15 15.01 9.01 5.22
N LEU A 16 14.25 9.62 6.12
CA LEU A 16 13.37 10.74 5.75
C LEU A 16 14.19 12.02 5.48
N ASP A 17 15.35 12.14 6.13
CA ASP A 17 16.31 13.21 5.90
C ASP A 17 17.32 12.79 4.83
N ALA A 18 17.30 13.49 3.69
CA ALA A 18 18.12 13.18 2.52
C ALA A 18 19.64 13.40 2.75
N ASP A 19 20.01 14.09 3.83
CA ASP A 19 21.38 14.47 4.14
C ASP A 19 22.12 13.43 5.01
N LEU A 20 21.43 12.38 5.48
CA LEU A 20 22.05 11.32 6.27
C LEU A 20 22.62 10.22 5.35
N PRO A 21 23.91 9.84 5.50
CA PRO A 21 24.45 8.71 4.75
C PRO A 21 23.77 7.41 5.18
N ASP A 22 23.12 6.72 4.24
CA ASP A 22 22.54 5.39 4.44
C ASP A 22 23.34 4.34 3.65
N GLU A 23 24.28 3.70 4.35
CA GLU A 23 25.11 2.62 3.81
C GLU A 23 24.28 1.43 3.28
N ASN A 24 23.00 1.34 3.67
CA ASN A 24 22.09 0.28 3.26
C ASN A 24 21.00 0.75 2.27
N GLU A 25 21.07 1.97 1.74
CA GLU A 25 20.03 2.55 0.89
C GLU A 25 19.67 1.64 -0.29
N ALA A 26 20.69 1.12 -0.99
CA ALA A 26 20.51 0.25 -2.15
C ALA A 26 19.78 -1.06 -1.77
N TRP A 27 20.11 -1.66 -0.63
CA TRP A 27 19.46 -2.88 -0.15
C TRP A 27 18.02 -2.61 0.30
N ARG A 28 17.77 -1.51 1.03
CA ARG A 28 16.43 -1.09 1.45
C ARG A 28 15.54 -0.80 0.24
N LEU A 29 16.06 -0.09 -0.76
CA LEU A 29 15.35 0.17 -2.02
C LEU A 29 14.99 -1.12 -2.74
N PHE A 30 15.90 -2.11 -2.78
CA PHE A 30 15.61 -3.43 -3.33
C PHE A 30 14.48 -4.14 -2.56
N CYS A 31 14.56 -4.17 -1.23
CA CYS A 31 13.52 -4.74 -0.35
C CYS A 31 12.17 -4.05 -0.56
N TRP A 32 12.14 -2.71 -0.63
CA TRP A 32 10.94 -1.95 -0.90
C TRP A 32 10.34 -2.26 -2.27
N LYS A 33 11.15 -2.26 -3.34
CA LYS A 33 10.70 -2.64 -4.70
C LYS A 33 10.11 -4.05 -4.72
N LYS A 34 10.73 -5.00 -4.00
CA LYS A 34 10.26 -6.39 -3.87
C LYS A 34 8.93 -6.47 -3.13
N ALA A 35 8.80 -5.78 -1.99
CA ALA A 35 7.58 -5.73 -1.21
C ALA A 35 6.43 -5.06 -1.98
N HIS A 36 6.71 -3.93 -2.65
CA HIS A 36 5.76 -3.23 -3.51
C HIS A 36 5.27 -4.16 -4.63
N ARG A 37 6.17 -4.83 -5.35
CA ARG A 37 5.80 -5.78 -6.41
C ARG A 37 4.92 -6.92 -5.88
N ARG A 38 5.23 -7.45 -4.68
CA ARG A 38 4.42 -8.49 -4.04
C ARG A 38 3.03 -7.98 -3.68
N ALA A 39 2.92 -6.79 -3.10
CA ALA A 39 1.65 -6.17 -2.75
C ALA A 39 0.79 -5.89 -4.00
N TRP A 40 1.41 -5.51 -5.12
CA TRP A 40 0.76 -5.22 -6.40
C TRP A 40 0.70 -6.40 -7.37
N LYS A 41 1.00 -7.61 -6.92
CA LYS A 41 0.80 -8.81 -7.73
C LYS A 41 -0.67 -8.93 -8.11
N THR A 42 -0.95 -9.12 -9.40
CA THR A 42 -2.31 -9.28 -9.92
C THR A 42 -2.99 -10.45 -9.21
N PRO A 43 -4.17 -10.24 -8.60
CA PRO A 43 -4.93 -11.31 -7.98
C PRO A 43 -5.50 -12.25 -9.06
N PRO A 44 -5.98 -13.46 -8.69
CA PRO A 44 -6.71 -14.32 -9.62
C PRO A 44 -7.86 -13.57 -10.32
N ARG A 45 -8.14 -13.94 -11.58
CA ARG A 45 -9.11 -13.24 -12.44
C ARG A 45 -10.47 -13.03 -11.75
N GLU A 46 -10.99 -14.05 -11.09
CA GLU A 46 -12.28 -13.96 -10.38
C GLU A 46 -12.28 -12.90 -9.28
N ILE A 47 -11.18 -12.77 -8.55
CA ILE A 47 -11.03 -11.73 -7.52
C ILE A 47 -10.93 -10.35 -8.16
N ALA A 48 -10.21 -10.20 -9.27
CA ALA A 48 -10.15 -8.94 -10.00
C ALA A 48 -11.53 -8.50 -10.50
N LEU A 49 -12.32 -9.42 -11.06
CA LEU A 49 -13.68 -9.15 -11.53
C LEU A 49 -14.63 -8.79 -10.40
N ARG A 50 -14.57 -9.49 -9.25
CA ARG A 50 -15.38 -9.14 -8.08
C ARG A 50 -15.06 -7.73 -7.58
N ARG A 51 -13.78 -7.37 -7.51
CA ARG A 51 -13.34 -6.03 -7.10
C ARG A 51 -13.77 -4.95 -8.10
N LEU A 52 -13.80 -5.26 -9.40
CA LEU A 52 -14.30 -4.35 -10.42
C LEU A 52 -15.79 -4.08 -10.25
N ALA A 53 -16.60 -5.13 -10.12
CA ALA A 53 -18.04 -4.99 -9.88
C ALA A 53 -18.36 -4.17 -8.62
N LEU A 54 -17.66 -4.44 -7.51
CA LEU A 54 -17.83 -3.67 -6.27
C LEU A 54 -17.38 -2.21 -6.40
N ALA A 55 -16.35 -1.94 -7.22
CA ALA A 55 -15.92 -0.57 -7.49
C ALA A 55 -17.00 0.18 -8.29
N GLU A 56 -17.57 -0.46 -9.31
CA GLU A 56 -18.68 0.10 -10.11
C GLU A 56 -19.92 0.39 -9.25
N GLU A 57 -20.31 -0.54 -8.37
CA GLU A 57 -21.43 -0.35 -7.42
C GLU A 57 -21.21 0.85 -6.48
N LEU A 58 -19.96 1.13 -6.11
CA LEU A 58 -19.59 2.24 -5.23
C LEU A 58 -19.28 3.54 -5.99
N GLY A 59 -19.35 3.54 -7.33
CA GLY A 59 -18.97 4.70 -8.14
C GLY A 59 -17.48 5.04 -8.07
N MET A 60 -16.62 4.06 -7.78
CA MET A 60 -15.18 4.21 -7.66
C MET A 60 -14.45 3.63 -8.88
N THR A 61 -13.26 4.15 -9.17
CA THR A 61 -12.36 3.44 -10.07
C THR A 61 -11.81 2.17 -9.40
N TYR A 62 -11.50 1.14 -10.19
CA TYR A 62 -10.85 -0.08 -9.69
C TYR A 62 -9.56 0.22 -8.89
N ARG A 63 -8.82 1.26 -9.28
CA ARG A 63 -7.59 1.69 -8.61
C ARG A 63 -7.87 2.21 -7.21
N GLU A 64 -8.86 3.08 -7.04
CA GLU A 64 -9.25 3.63 -5.74
C GLU A 64 -9.76 2.53 -4.82
N TYR A 65 -10.63 1.65 -5.33
CA TYR A 65 -11.10 0.48 -4.59
C TYR A 65 -9.94 -0.40 -4.11
N THR A 66 -8.97 -0.67 -4.99
CA THR A 66 -7.80 -1.49 -4.66
C THR A 66 -6.88 -0.82 -3.64
N LEU A 67 -6.71 0.50 -3.71
CA LEU A 67 -5.94 1.27 -2.72
C LEU A 67 -6.59 1.18 -1.34
N GLU A 68 -7.90 1.42 -1.28
CA GLU A 68 -8.67 1.32 -0.04
C GLU A 68 -8.57 -0.06 0.61
N LEU A 69 -8.70 -1.12 -0.19
CA LEU A 69 -8.55 -2.48 0.29
C LEU A 69 -7.15 -2.76 0.85
N LYS A 70 -6.11 -2.23 0.21
CA LYS A 70 -4.71 -2.46 0.62
C LYS A 70 -4.31 -1.67 1.85
N GLU A 71 -4.80 -0.44 1.98
CA GLU A 71 -4.49 0.45 3.09
C GLU A 71 -5.26 0.07 4.36
N ARG A 72 -6.56 -0.23 4.23
CA ARG A 72 -7.45 -0.53 5.38
C ARG A 72 -7.58 -2.02 5.68
N GLY A 73 -7.13 -2.89 4.78
CA GLY A 73 -7.20 -4.35 4.94
C GLY A 73 -8.63 -4.92 4.87
N ARG A 74 -9.62 -4.12 4.46
CA ARG A 74 -11.04 -4.51 4.40
C ARG A 74 -11.70 -3.97 3.15
N HIS A 75 -12.75 -4.66 2.70
CA HIS A 75 -13.46 -4.26 1.48
C HIS A 75 -14.22 -2.94 1.73
N PRO A 76 -14.07 -1.94 0.83
CA PRO A 76 -14.91 -0.74 0.84
C PRO A 76 -16.40 -1.07 0.79
N THR A 77 -17.19 -0.25 1.47
CA THR A 77 -18.66 -0.33 1.49
C THR A 77 -19.20 1.09 1.47
N ALA A 78 -20.46 1.29 1.04
CA ALA A 78 -21.08 2.61 0.97
C ALA A 78 -20.92 3.41 2.29
N ARG A 79 -21.05 2.75 3.44
CA ARG A 79 -20.86 3.36 4.77
C ARG A 79 -19.42 3.81 5.05
N THR A 80 -18.42 3.11 4.49
CA THR A 80 -17.00 3.47 4.66
C THR A 80 -16.55 4.53 3.66
N THR A 81 -17.25 4.65 2.52
CA THR A 81 -16.96 5.65 1.48
C THR A 81 -17.70 6.97 1.69
N ALA A 82 -18.85 6.96 2.38
CA ALA A 82 -19.75 8.11 2.59
C ALA A 82 -19.28 9.20 3.58
N GLY A 83 -17.98 9.38 3.78
CA GLY A 83 -17.43 10.38 4.71
C GLY A 83 -16.13 11.02 4.23
N ARG A 84 -15.87 10.97 2.91
CA ARG A 84 -14.68 11.56 2.31
C ARG A 84 -14.94 13.05 2.03
N PRO A 85 -14.10 14.00 2.50
CA PRO A 85 -14.14 15.39 2.06
C PRO A 85 -13.78 15.52 0.58
#